data_AF-A0A957TWS2-F1
#
_entry.id   AF-A0A957TWS2-F1
#
_cell.length_a   1.000
_cell.length_b   1.000
_cell.length_c   1.000
_cell.angle_alpha   90.00
_cell.angle_beta   90.00
_cell.angle_gamma   90.00
#
_symmetry.space_group_name_H-M   'P 1'
#
loop_
_entity.id
_entity.type
_entity.pdbx_description
1 polymer ?
#
loop_
_entity_poly.entity_id
_entity_poly.type
_entity_poly.pdbx_seq_one_letter_code
_entity_poly.pdbx_strand_id
1 'polypeptide(L)'
;MIAIHLDQVSVTYIAQPVFQQLSWEIHDNRVVGLVGPNGAGKSTLLRLVQGQLSSDTGYVNRQPGVSVGYLPQEPNLDAAKTVWAEALTASAELTAVNHALNRVETQLGDPAVYNNEEKLNRVLAEQERLLAQYAELGGAAYEGRVRSTLIQLGFETELERNLPITALSGGQKKLVGLAKLLITQPKILLLDEPDNHLDLRGKELLEGLIRSYDGGVVIISHDRYLLDLVVDEIAELALGRLTIFKGDYSEYAFEKQAGLLRQQQMFKAQNKEITRLEQAAKRLLIWGRTYDN
;
A
#
# COMPACT_ATOMS: atom_id res chain seq x y z
N MET A 1 7.85 14.46 -8.27
CA MET A 1 8.19 13.87 -9.59
C MET A 1 7.22 12.74 -9.88
N ILE A 2 7.01 12.30 -11.13
CA ILE A 2 6.19 11.09 -11.39
C ILE A 2 7.07 9.88 -11.11
N ALA A 3 6.72 9.09 -10.11
CA ALA A 3 7.48 7.89 -9.73
C ALA A 3 7.03 6.66 -10.52
N ILE A 4 5.72 6.53 -10.71
CA ILE A 4 5.09 5.40 -11.40
C ILE A 4 4.01 5.94 -12.34
N HIS A 5 4.01 5.47 -13.57
CA HIS A 5 3.03 5.82 -14.59
C HIS A 5 2.38 4.55 -15.14
N LEU A 6 1.06 4.50 -15.09
CA LEU A 6 0.23 3.46 -15.67
C LEU A 6 -0.42 4.06 -16.90
N ASP A 7 -0.27 3.41 -18.06
CA ASP A 7 -0.87 3.87 -19.32
C ASP A 7 -1.78 2.81 -19.93
N GLN A 8 -3.07 3.15 -20.03
CA GLN A 8 -4.13 2.33 -20.63
C GLN A 8 -4.16 0.89 -20.12
N VAL A 9 -3.89 0.68 -18.84
CA VAL A 9 -3.82 -0.67 -18.28
C VAL A 9 -5.21 -1.28 -18.14
N SER A 10 -5.32 -2.55 -18.54
CA SER A 10 -6.52 -3.35 -18.26
C SER A 10 -6.13 -4.62 -17.53
N VAL A 11 -6.96 -5.03 -16.58
CA VAL A 11 -6.78 -6.25 -15.81
C VAL A 11 -8.10 -7.00 -15.73
N THR A 12 -8.05 -8.27 -16.09
CA THR A 12 -9.16 -9.21 -16.03
C THR A 12 -8.84 -10.26 -14.99
N TYR A 13 -9.75 -10.46 -14.05
CA TYR A 13 -9.62 -11.56 -13.09
C TYR A 13 -10.58 -12.68 -13.50
N ILE A 14 -10.02 -13.82 -13.91
CA ILE A 14 -10.71 -14.99 -14.44
C ILE A 14 -11.49 -14.67 -15.72
N ALA A 15 -12.68 -14.07 -15.60
CA ALA A 15 -13.58 -13.76 -16.71
C ALA A 15 -14.31 -12.43 -16.54
N GLN A 16 -13.98 -11.65 -15.50
CA GLN A 16 -14.58 -10.32 -15.28
C GLN A 16 -13.49 -9.25 -15.35
N PRO A 17 -13.67 -8.20 -16.17
CA PRO A 17 -12.76 -7.07 -16.20
C PRO A 17 -12.84 -6.34 -14.85
N VAL A 18 -11.69 -6.14 -14.21
CA VAL A 18 -11.58 -5.37 -12.97
C VAL A 18 -11.52 -3.88 -13.29
N PHE A 19 -10.65 -3.49 -14.22
CA PHE A 19 -10.58 -2.15 -14.81
C PHE A 19 -10.08 -2.22 -16.25
N GLN A 20 -10.45 -1.19 -17.04
CA GLN A 20 -10.19 -1.14 -18.48
C GLN A 20 -9.61 0.22 -18.87
N GLN A 21 -8.51 0.20 -19.62
CA GLN A 21 -7.84 1.40 -20.15
C GLN A 21 -7.59 2.48 -19.08
N LEU A 22 -7.18 2.04 -17.89
CA LEU A 22 -6.90 2.92 -16.77
C LEU A 22 -5.52 3.57 -16.97
N SER A 23 -5.46 4.89 -16.88
CA SER A 23 -4.19 5.62 -16.80
C SER A 23 -4.09 6.33 -15.45
N TRP A 24 -2.90 6.31 -14.86
CA TRP A 24 -2.66 6.93 -13.56
C TRP A 24 -1.19 7.32 -13.39
N GLU A 25 -0.96 8.51 -12.86
CA GLU A 25 0.35 9.01 -12.47
C GLU A 25 0.43 9.04 -10.94
N ILE A 26 1.43 8.37 -10.38
CA ILE A 26 1.71 8.37 -8.94
C ILE A 26 2.97 9.20 -8.71
N HIS A 27 2.85 10.20 -7.85
CA HIS A 27 3.94 11.10 -7.50
C HIS A 27 4.66 10.65 -6.22
N ASP A 28 5.97 10.90 -6.16
CA ASP A 28 6.83 10.61 -4.99
C ASP A 28 6.77 11.67 -3.88
N ASN A 29 5.86 12.62 -3.97
CA ASN A 29 5.73 13.74 -3.04
C ASN A 29 4.26 14.11 -2.78
N ARG A 30 3.38 13.13 -2.89
CA ARG A 30 1.93 13.29 -2.71
C ARG A 30 1.36 12.14 -1.91
N VAL A 31 0.34 12.45 -1.12
CA VAL A 31 -0.51 11.47 -0.44
C VAL A 31 -1.83 11.35 -1.21
N VAL A 32 -2.09 10.17 -1.77
CA VAL A 32 -3.26 9.88 -2.60
C VAL A 32 -4.20 8.93 -1.87
N GLY A 33 -5.44 9.36 -1.66
CA GLY A 33 -6.51 8.49 -1.15
C GLY A 33 -7.16 7.71 -2.27
N LEU A 34 -7.01 6.39 -2.30
CA LEU A 34 -7.66 5.51 -3.27
C LEU A 34 -9.03 5.06 -2.75
N VAL A 35 -10.10 5.63 -3.28
CA VAL A 35 -11.48 5.37 -2.87
C VAL A 35 -12.28 4.68 -3.97
N GLY A 36 -13.35 3.99 -3.61
CA GLY A 36 -14.21 3.31 -4.58
C GLY A 36 -15.06 2.22 -3.93
N PRO A 37 -16.11 1.73 -4.62
CA PRO A 37 -16.98 0.69 -4.07
C PRO A 37 -16.21 -0.61 -3.77
N ASN A 38 -16.80 -1.44 -2.91
CA ASN A 38 -16.24 -2.76 -2.62
C ASN A 38 -16.27 -3.61 -3.90
N GLY A 39 -15.17 -4.31 -4.17
CA GLY A 39 -14.99 -5.05 -5.42
C GLY A 39 -14.58 -4.22 -6.63
N ALA A 40 -14.35 -2.91 -6.50
CA ALA A 40 -13.88 -2.07 -7.61
C ALA A 40 -12.45 -2.41 -8.11
N GLY A 41 -11.70 -3.22 -7.35
CA GLY A 41 -10.33 -3.60 -7.71
C GLY A 41 -9.21 -2.75 -7.08
N LYS A 42 -9.47 -2.03 -5.99
CA LYS A 42 -8.48 -1.15 -5.32
C LYS A 42 -7.20 -1.92 -4.92
N SER A 43 -7.34 -3.03 -4.19
CA SER A 43 -6.21 -3.88 -3.81
C SER A 43 -5.53 -4.51 -5.04
N THR A 44 -6.29 -4.84 -6.08
CA THR A 44 -5.75 -5.33 -7.37
C THR A 44 -4.88 -4.26 -8.05
N LEU A 45 -5.31 -3.00 -8.00
CA LEU A 45 -4.55 -1.86 -8.52
C LEU A 45 -3.24 -1.68 -7.73
N LEU A 46 -3.25 -1.78 -6.40
CA LEU A 46 -2.01 -1.72 -5.61
C LEU A 46 -1.05 -2.86 -5.96
N ARG A 47 -1.54 -4.08 -6.14
CA ARG A 47 -0.70 -5.22 -6.57
C ARG A 47 -0.10 -5.03 -7.96
N LEU A 48 -0.83 -4.40 -8.88
CA LEU A 48 -0.30 -3.99 -10.19
C LEU A 48 0.80 -2.93 -10.04
N VAL A 49 0.55 -1.90 -9.23
CA VAL A 49 1.53 -0.83 -8.95
C VAL A 49 2.80 -1.38 -8.31
N GLN A 50 2.68 -2.36 -7.40
CA GLN A 50 3.80 -3.06 -6.78
C GLN A 50 4.54 -4.00 -7.74
N GLY A 51 3.85 -4.54 -8.75
CA GLY A 51 4.40 -5.47 -9.74
C GLY A 51 4.23 -6.93 -9.39
N GLN A 52 3.34 -7.23 -8.44
CA GLN A 52 2.91 -8.60 -8.16
C GLN A 52 1.88 -9.11 -9.19
N LEU A 53 1.29 -8.19 -9.95
CA LEU A 53 0.33 -8.48 -11.01
C LEU A 53 0.81 -7.83 -12.31
N SER A 54 0.61 -8.53 -13.43
CA SER A 54 0.83 -7.98 -14.78
C SER A 54 -0.50 -7.49 -15.36
N SER A 55 -0.44 -6.44 -16.19
CA SER A 55 -1.57 -5.96 -16.97
C SER A 55 -1.79 -6.79 -18.24
N ASP A 56 -3.04 -6.99 -18.64
CA ASP A 56 -3.39 -7.68 -19.90
C ASP A 56 -3.08 -6.82 -21.12
N THR A 57 -3.29 -5.52 -20.98
CA THR A 57 -3.03 -4.48 -22.00
C THR A 57 -2.47 -3.24 -21.31
N GLY A 58 -1.84 -2.35 -22.06
CA GLY A 58 -1.15 -1.19 -21.50
C GLY A 58 0.20 -1.56 -20.88
N TYR A 59 0.81 -0.60 -20.19
CA TYR A 59 2.08 -0.82 -19.49
C TYR A 59 2.18 -0.02 -18.20
N VAL A 60 3.00 -0.52 -17.27
CA VAL A 60 3.34 0.14 -16.02
C VAL A 60 4.82 0.52 -16.11
N ASN A 61 5.11 1.81 -16.14
CA ASN A 61 6.46 2.34 -16.14
C ASN A 61 6.83 2.82 -14.72
N ARG A 62 7.97 2.36 -14.20
CA ARG A 62 8.53 2.80 -12.92
C ARG A 62 9.85 3.48 -13.17
N GLN A 63 10.05 4.65 -12.56
CA GLN A 63 11.34 5.30 -12.67
C GLN A 63 12.45 4.42 -12.07
N PRO A 64 13.64 4.35 -12.71
CA PRO A 64 14.77 3.60 -12.18
C PRO A 64 15.13 4.05 -10.76
N GLY A 65 15.27 3.07 -9.85
CA GLY A 65 15.61 3.32 -8.44
C GLY A 65 14.43 3.64 -7.51
N VAL A 66 13.19 3.73 -8.03
CA VAL A 66 12.00 3.86 -7.18
C VAL A 66 11.69 2.53 -6.49
N SER A 67 11.82 2.51 -5.16
CA SER A 67 11.39 1.40 -4.30
C SER A 67 9.93 1.56 -3.90
N VAL A 68 9.19 0.45 -3.88
CA VAL A 68 7.76 0.43 -3.54
C VAL A 68 7.52 -0.52 -2.38
N GLY A 69 7.01 0.01 -1.26
CA GLY A 69 6.56 -0.78 -0.11
C GLY A 69 5.06 -1.00 -0.16
N TYR A 70 4.58 -2.17 0.25
CA TYR A 70 3.15 -2.50 0.29
C TYR A 70 2.77 -3.10 1.64
N LEU A 71 1.80 -2.50 2.31
CA LEU A 71 1.13 -3.05 3.47
C LEU A 71 -0.20 -3.67 3.03
N PRO A 72 -0.32 -5.00 2.98
CA PRO A 72 -1.59 -5.64 2.74
C PRO A 72 -2.52 -5.47 3.95
N GLN A 73 -3.83 -5.65 3.71
CA GLN A 73 -4.87 -5.61 4.75
C GLN A 73 -4.56 -6.54 5.93
N GLU A 74 -4.01 -7.72 5.65
CA GLU A 74 -3.52 -8.66 6.66
C GLU A 74 -2.02 -8.91 6.43
N PRO A 75 -1.13 -8.37 7.28
CA PRO A 75 0.30 -8.59 7.13
C PRO A 75 0.65 -10.04 7.45
N ASN A 76 1.44 -10.65 6.57
CA ASN A 76 1.99 -11.97 6.79
C ASN A 76 3.22 -11.86 7.70
N LEU A 77 3.01 -12.04 9.01
CA LEU A 77 4.04 -12.01 10.02
C LEU A 77 4.31 -13.41 10.56
N ASP A 78 5.56 -13.72 10.88
CA ASP A 78 5.91 -15.00 11.48
C ASP A 78 5.44 -15.06 12.94
N ALA A 79 4.44 -15.91 13.19
CA ALA A 79 3.84 -16.12 14.50
C ALA A 79 4.83 -16.59 15.57
N ALA A 80 5.93 -17.26 15.17
CA ALA A 80 6.93 -17.77 16.10
C ALA A 80 7.95 -16.70 16.54
N LYS A 81 8.04 -15.58 15.82
CA LYS A 81 9.01 -14.52 16.13
C LYS A 81 8.46 -13.53 17.16
N THR A 82 9.38 -12.82 17.79
CA THR A 82 9.06 -11.63 18.58
C THR A 82 8.86 -10.42 17.67
N VAL A 83 8.25 -9.35 18.19
CA VAL A 83 8.14 -8.07 17.46
C VAL A 83 9.49 -7.59 16.95
N TRP A 84 10.52 -7.64 17.80
CA TRP A 84 11.88 -7.27 17.46
C TRP A 84 12.46 -8.13 16.33
N ALA A 85 12.39 -9.46 16.49
CA ALA A 85 12.93 -10.40 15.51
C ALA A 85 12.21 -10.29 14.15
N GLU A 86 10.90 -10.07 14.17
CA GLU A 86 10.11 -9.87 12.96
C GLU A 86 10.45 -8.54 12.27
N ALA A 87 10.65 -7.46 13.03
CA ALA A 87 11.05 -6.16 12.49
C ALA A 87 12.45 -6.19 11.87
N LEU A 88 13.41 -6.91 12.47
CA LEU A 88 14.75 -7.10 11.92
C LEU A 88 14.74 -7.75 10.53
N THR A 89 13.72 -8.56 10.20
CA THR A 89 13.61 -9.21 8.89
C THR A 89 13.28 -8.27 7.74
N ALA A 90 13.06 -6.97 8.00
CA ALA A 90 12.85 -5.96 6.96
C ALA A 90 14.01 -5.89 5.96
N SER A 91 15.26 -6.11 6.42
CA SER A 91 16.44 -6.29 5.57
C SER A 91 16.83 -7.76 5.56
N ALA A 92 16.55 -8.44 4.44
CA ALA A 92 16.92 -9.84 4.25
C ALA A 92 18.44 -10.05 4.27
N GLU A 93 19.21 -9.11 3.71
CA GLU A 93 20.67 -9.18 3.65
C GLU A 93 21.31 -9.09 5.04
N LEU A 94 20.93 -8.07 5.83
CA LEU A 94 21.43 -7.92 7.19
C LEU A 94 21.01 -9.08 8.09
N THR A 95 19.77 -9.57 7.91
CA THR A 95 19.28 -10.75 8.63
C THR A 95 20.10 -12.00 8.29
N ALA A 96 20.44 -12.21 7.02
CA ALA A 96 21.27 -13.34 6.59
C ALA A 96 22.68 -13.28 7.17
N VAL A 97 23.31 -12.09 7.16
CA VAL A 97 24.64 -11.89 7.76
C VAL A 97 24.59 -12.12 9.27
N ASN A 98 23.56 -11.61 9.96
CA ASN A 98 23.40 -11.81 11.41
C ASN A 98 23.18 -13.28 11.77
N HIS A 99 22.36 -14.02 11.01
CA HIS A 99 22.23 -15.46 11.20
C HIS A 99 23.55 -16.20 10.94
N ALA A 100 24.34 -15.78 9.96
CA ALA A 100 25.66 -16.36 9.73
C ALA A 100 26.61 -16.11 10.90
N LEU A 101 26.63 -14.89 11.45
CA LEU A 101 27.40 -14.54 12.65
C LEU A 101 27.02 -15.43 13.85
N ASN A 102 25.73 -15.56 14.16
CA ASN A 102 25.26 -16.40 15.27
C ASN A 102 25.68 -17.88 15.11
N ARG A 103 25.71 -18.41 13.87
CA ARG A 103 26.20 -19.77 13.61
C ARG A 103 27.69 -19.90 13.88
N VAL A 104 28.47 -18.92 13.43
CA VAL A 104 29.92 -18.88 13.65
C VAL A 104 30.24 -18.76 15.15
N GLU A 105 29.52 -17.93 15.88
CA GLU A 105 29.63 -17.84 17.34
C GLU A 105 29.33 -19.18 18.04
N THR A 106 28.29 -19.88 17.59
CA THR A 106 27.96 -21.21 18.11
C THR A 106 29.09 -22.22 17.84
N GLN A 107 29.73 -22.14 16.67
CA GLN A 107 30.87 -23.00 16.32
C GLN A 107 32.13 -22.67 17.14
N LEU A 108 32.38 -21.40 17.44
CA LEU A 108 33.50 -20.99 18.31
C LEU A 108 33.34 -21.52 19.74
N GLY A 109 32.09 -21.72 20.20
CA GLY A 109 31.79 -22.36 21.47
C GLY A 109 31.93 -23.88 21.49
N ASP A 110 32.13 -24.53 20.33
CA ASP A 110 32.28 -25.99 20.23
C ASP A 110 33.74 -26.43 20.54
N PRO A 111 33.97 -27.28 21.56
CA PRO A 111 35.29 -27.81 21.87
C PRO A 111 35.99 -28.53 20.70
N ALA A 112 35.25 -29.08 19.74
CA ALA A 112 35.81 -29.73 18.55
C ALA A 112 36.44 -28.75 17.55
N VAL A 113 36.03 -27.48 17.60
CA VAL A 113 36.58 -26.38 16.80
C VAL A 113 37.67 -25.66 17.60
N TYR A 114 37.39 -25.34 18.86
CA TYR A 114 38.31 -24.62 19.74
C TYR A 114 39.65 -25.34 19.93
N ASN A 115 39.63 -26.67 20.04
CA ASN A 115 40.84 -27.48 20.23
C ASN A 115 41.60 -27.79 18.93
N ASN A 116 41.16 -27.30 17.78
CA ASN A 116 41.80 -27.53 16.49
C ASN A 116 42.19 -26.18 15.86
N GLU A 117 43.49 -25.87 15.89
CA GLU A 117 44.04 -24.58 15.45
C GLU A 117 43.66 -24.22 13.99
N GLU A 118 43.69 -25.17 13.06
CA GLU A 118 43.28 -24.90 11.67
C GLU A 118 41.79 -24.59 11.55
N LYS A 119 40.93 -25.33 12.26
CA LYS A 119 39.48 -25.08 12.24
C LYS A 119 39.14 -23.76 12.92
N LEU A 120 39.77 -23.48 14.05
CA LEU A 120 39.59 -22.22 14.77
C LEU A 120 39.98 -21.03 13.90
N ASN A 121 41.14 -21.07 13.24
CA ASN A 121 41.58 -20.01 12.34
C ASN A 121 40.63 -19.79 11.15
N ARG A 122 40.05 -20.87 10.60
CA ARG A 122 39.03 -20.76 9.53
C ARG A 122 37.76 -20.08 10.01
N VAL A 123 37.26 -20.46 11.19
CA VAL A 123 36.03 -19.91 11.76
C VAL A 123 36.22 -18.44 12.17
N LEU A 124 37.38 -18.08 12.73
CA LEU A 124 37.73 -16.69 13.02
C LEU A 124 37.83 -15.83 11.75
N ALA A 125 38.46 -16.33 10.68
CA ALA A 125 38.52 -15.63 9.41
C ALA A 125 37.13 -15.44 8.77
N GLU A 126 36.23 -16.42 8.93
CA GLU A 126 34.84 -16.29 8.51
C GLU A 126 34.09 -15.23 9.34
N GLN A 127 34.29 -15.21 10.67
CA GLN A 127 33.72 -14.21 11.56
C GLN A 127 34.15 -12.79 11.16
N GLU A 128 35.44 -12.57 10.93
CA GLU A 128 35.99 -11.27 10.54
C GLU A 128 35.36 -10.76 9.23
N ARG A 129 35.25 -11.65 8.23
CA ARG A 129 34.59 -11.31 6.95
C ARG A 129 33.11 -10.94 7.16
N LEU A 130 32.39 -11.69 7.98
CA LEU A 130 30.97 -11.43 8.24
C LEU A 130 30.76 -10.13 9.04
N LEU A 131 31.64 -9.82 10.00
CA LEU A 131 31.60 -8.56 10.74
C LEU A 131 31.88 -7.36 9.83
N ALA A 132 32.86 -7.48 8.92
CA ALA A 132 33.13 -6.47 7.91
C ALA A 132 31.91 -6.24 6.99
N GLN A 133 31.29 -7.33 6.52
CA GLN A 133 30.07 -7.26 5.71
C GLN A 133 28.90 -6.63 6.47
N TYR A 134 28.72 -6.98 7.76
CA TYR A 134 27.68 -6.39 8.61
C TYR A 134 27.88 -4.88 8.80
N ALA A 135 29.12 -4.45 9.01
CA ALA A 135 29.47 -3.04 9.14
C ALA A 135 29.26 -2.26 7.83
N GLU A 136 29.63 -2.83 6.69
CA GLU A 136 29.45 -2.23 5.35
C GLU A 136 27.96 -2.04 5.02
N LEU A 137 27.11 -3.01 5.38
CA LEU A 137 25.66 -2.92 5.25
C LEU A 137 25.01 -1.99 6.29
N GLY A 138 25.80 -1.39 7.20
CA GLY A 138 25.31 -0.44 8.21
C GLY A 138 24.55 -1.10 9.37
N GLY A 139 24.85 -2.35 9.72
CA GLY A 139 24.11 -3.13 10.71
C GLY A 139 23.94 -2.46 12.07
N ALA A 140 24.96 -1.76 12.58
CA ALA A 140 24.87 -1.02 13.84
C ALA A 140 23.82 0.12 13.81
N ALA A 141 23.76 0.85 12.70
CA ALA A 141 22.75 1.90 12.49
C ALA A 141 21.35 1.29 12.21
N TYR A 142 21.31 0.10 11.62
CA TYR A 142 20.08 -0.61 11.30
C TYR A 142 19.30 -1.01 12.57
N GLU A 143 19.94 -1.63 13.55
CA GLU A 143 19.27 -1.98 14.81
C GLU A 143 18.74 -0.74 15.54
N GLY A 144 19.52 0.35 15.56
CA GLY A 144 19.08 1.64 16.08
C GLY A 144 17.84 2.18 15.37
N ARG A 145 17.81 2.09 14.04
CA ARG A 145 16.66 2.46 13.21
C ARG A 145 15.44 1.61 13.55
N VAL A 146 15.58 0.28 13.56
CA VAL A 146 14.51 -0.66 13.93
C VAL A 146 13.94 -0.32 15.30
N ARG A 147 14.81 -0.08 16.29
CA ARG A 147 14.41 0.32 17.64
C ARG A 147 13.63 1.63 17.63
N SER A 148 14.12 2.65 16.92
CA SER A 148 13.45 3.95 16.83
C SER A 148 12.08 3.87 16.14
N THR A 149 11.96 3.12 15.05
CA THR A 149 10.70 2.94 14.31
C THR A 149 9.67 2.19 15.15
N LEU A 150 10.07 1.14 15.88
CA LEU A 150 9.18 0.43 16.79
C LEU A 150 8.68 1.33 17.94
N ILE A 151 9.56 2.15 18.52
CA ILE A 151 9.17 3.13 19.55
C ILE A 151 8.17 4.14 18.99
N GLN A 152 8.43 4.69 17.80
CA GLN A 152 7.50 5.62 17.13
C GLN A 152 6.13 5.00 16.88
N LEU A 153 6.06 3.68 16.67
CA LEU A 153 4.81 2.93 16.47
C LEU A 153 4.16 2.43 17.77
N GLY A 154 4.66 2.87 18.92
CA GLY A 154 4.06 2.58 20.23
C GLY A 154 4.62 1.35 20.95
N PHE A 155 5.68 0.71 20.45
CA PHE A 155 6.40 -0.37 21.14
C PHE A 155 7.59 0.20 21.94
N GLU A 156 7.26 0.94 23.00
CA GLU A 156 8.23 1.74 23.78
C GLU A 156 9.14 0.87 24.65
N THR A 157 8.58 -0.19 25.25
CA THR A 157 9.29 -1.01 26.24
C THR A 157 10.03 -2.18 25.59
N GLU A 158 11.07 -2.69 26.27
CA GLU A 158 11.73 -3.94 25.83
C GLU A 158 10.82 -5.16 25.99
N LEU A 159 9.93 -5.16 26.98
CA LEU A 159 8.95 -6.23 27.17
C LEU A 159 8.04 -6.36 25.95
N GLU A 160 7.44 -5.26 25.49
CA GLU A 160 6.56 -5.25 24.31
C GLU A 160 7.29 -5.73 23.04
N ARG A 161 8.55 -5.34 22.87
CA ARG A 161 9.36 -5.74 21.70
C ARG A 161 9.76 -7.22 21.72
N ASN A 162 9.79 -7.83 22.90
CA ASN A 162 10.09 -9.26 23.08
C ASN A 162 8.84 -10.13 23.13
N LEU A 163 7.64 -9.56 23.04
CA LEU A 163 6.41 -10.34 22.94
C LEU A 163 6.37 -11.12 21.61
N PRO A 164 5.86 -12.36 21.61
CA PRO A 164 5.61 -13.10 20.38
C PRO A 164 4.49 -12.43 19.58
N ILE A 165 4.56 -12.52 18.25
CA ILE A 165 3.55 -11.93 17.35
C ILE A 165 2.14 -12.48 17.64
N THR A 166 2.01 -13.72 18.13
CA THR A 166 0.72 -14.32 18.51
C THR A 166 0.01 -13.60 19.64
N ALA A 167 0.74 -12.93 20.54
CA ALA A 167 0.18 -12.21 21.67
C ALA A 167 -0.36 -10.82 21.28
N LEU A 168 -0.03 -10.33 20.08
CA LEU A 168 -0.45 -9.01 19.61
C LEU A 168 -1.90 -8.98 19.13
N SER A 169 -2.56 -7.83 19.34
CA SER A 169 -3.85 -7.53 18.72
C SER A 169 -3.71 -7.39 17.19
N GLY A 170 -4.82 -7.49 16.46
CA GLY A 170 -4.82 -7.30 15.00
C GLY A 170 -4.25 -5.94 14.57
N GLY A 171 -4.59 -4.88 15.30
CA GLY A 171 -4.04 -3.54 15.08
C GLY A 171 -2.53 -3.45 15.35
N GLN A 172 -2.05 -4.05 16.45
CA GLN A 172 -0.62 -4.10 16.74
C GLN A 172 0.17 -4.87 15.67
N LYS A 173 -0.39 -5.97 15.14
CA LYS A 173 0.23 -6.69 14.01
C LYS A 173 0.37 -5.80 12.78
N LYS A 174 -0.64 -4.98 12.46
CA LYS A 174 -0.53 -3.98 11.38
C LYS A 174 0.58 -2.97 11.63
N LEU A 175 0.72 -2.48 12.86
CA LEU A 175 1.81 -1.56 13.22
C LEU A 175 3.18 -2.24 13.05
N VAL A 176 3.34 -3.52 13.39
CA VAL A 176 4.59 -4.26 13.10
C VAL A 176 4.85 -4.38 11.60
N GLY A 177 3.83 -4.70 10.81
CA GLY A 177 3.93 -4.72 9.34
C GLY A 177 4.34 -3.37 8.76
N LEU A 178 3.75 -2.29 9.27
CA LEU A 178 4.12 -0.93 8.91
C LEU A 178 5.56 -0.59 9.32
N ALA A 179 5.99 -1.01 10.51
CA ALA A 179 7.38 -0.83 10.98
C ALA A 179 8.38 -1.40 9.97
N LYS A 180 8.15 -2.64 9.51
CA LYS A 180 9.00 -3.31 8.53
C LYS A 180 9.14 -2.49 7.23
N LEU A 181 8.02 -1.95 6.75
CA LEU A 181 8.04 -1.13 5.54
C LEU A 181 8.81 0.17 5.76
N LEU A 182 8.56 0.86 6.87
CA LEU A 182 9.23 2.12 7.19
C LEU A 182 10.75 1.96 7.39
N ILE A 183 11.19 0.82 7.93
CA ILE A 183 12.62 0.49 8.08
C ILE A 183 13.32 0.48 6.70
N THR A 184 12.65 -0.05 5.67
CA THR A 184 13.19 -0.10 4.29
C THR A 184 13.15 1.23 3.55
N GLN A 185 12.44 2.24 4.09
CA GLN A 185 12.31 3.60 3.53
C GLN A 185 12.01 3.62 2.02
N PRO A 186 10.92 2.98 1.56
CA PRO A 186 10.58 2.95 0.14
C PRO A 186 10.21 4.34 -0.40
N LYS A 187 10.47 4.64 -1.67
CA LYS A 187 10.04 5.92 -2.26
C LYS A 187 8.53 6.05 -2.38
N ILE A 188 7.83 4.95 -2.61
CA ILE A 188 6.36 4.89 -2.65
C ILE A 188 5.87 3.89 -1.61
N LEU A 189 4.90 4.31 -0.79
CA LEU A 189 4.23 3.49 0.20
C LEU A 189 2.79 3.22 -0.25
N LEU A 190 2.42 1.96 -0.34
CA LEU A 190 1.06 1.51 -0.68
C LEU A 190 0.43 0.89 0.56
N LEU A 191 -0.67 1.44 1.03
CA LEU A 191 -1.34 1.03 2.26
C LEU A 191 -2.77 0.56 1.97
N ASP A 192 -3.08 -0.70 2.27
CA ASP A 192 -4.39 -1.30 2.05
C ASP A 192 -5.15 -1.44 3.38
N GLU A 193 -6.08 -0.52 3.64
CA GLU A 193 -6.85 -0.41 4.90
C GLU A 193 -5.97 -0.45 6.17
N PRO A 194 -4.94 0.41 6.27
CA PRO A 194 -4.01 0.41 7.39
C PRO A 194 -4.69 0.76 8.72
N ASP A 195 -5.77 1.54 8.69
CA ASP A 195 -6.52 2.05 9.85
C ASP A 195 -7.47 1.01 10.48
N ASN A 196 -7.80 -0.05 9.74
CA ASN A 196 -8.73 -1.05 10.22
C ASN A 196 -8.16 -1.80 11.43
N HIS A 197 -8.97 -1.94 12.49
CA HIS A 197 -8.60 -2.54 13.78
C HIS A 197 -7.56 -1.76 14.60
N LEU A 198 -7.19 -0.54 14.21
CA LEU A 198 -6.42 0.36 15.07
C LEU A 198 -7.33 1.05 16.10
N ASP A 199 -6.82 1.20 17.31
CA ASP A 199 -7.40 2.07 18.33
C ASP A 199 -7.09 3.54 18.00
N LEU A 200 -7.64 4.46 18.82
CA LEU A 200 -7.45 5.90 18.60
C LEU A 200 -5.97 6.29 18.56
N ARG A 201 -5.17 5.74 19.48
CA ARG A 201 -3.73 5.97 19.55
C ARG A 201 -3.03 5.47 18.28
N GLY A 202 -3.34 4.27 17.81
CA GLY A 202 -2.78 3.72 16.57
C GLY A 202 -3.12 4.57 15.34
N LYS A 203 -4.32 5.15 15.29
CA LYS A 203 -4.73 6.07 14.21
C LYS A 203 -3.94 7.38 14.23
N GLU A 204 -3.73 7.98 15.39
CA GLU A 204 -2.92 9.19 15.54
C GLU A 204 -1.46 8.95 15.11
N LEU A 205 -0.90 7.79 15.45
CA LEU A 205 0.43 7.38 15.00
C LEU A 205 0.50 7.22 13.48
N LEU A 206 -0.50 6.56 12.88
CA LEU A 206 -0.59 6.39 11.44
C LEU A 206 -0.69 7.74 10.71
N GLU A 207 -1.52 8.66 11.22
CA GLU A 207 -1.64 10.01 10.68
C GLU A 207 -0.30 10.75 10.71
N GLY A 208 0.36 10.79 11.87
CA GLY A 208 1.65 11.45 12.04
C GLY A 208 2.74 10.87 11.13
N LEU A 209 2.72 9.56 10.92
CA LEU A 209 3.64 8.87 10.02
C LEU A 209 3.42 9.23 8.56
N ILE A 210 2.17 9.23 8.09
CA ILE A 210 1.85 9.58 6.69
C ILE A 210 2.24 11.03 6.41
N ARG A 211 1.92 11.95 7.33
CA ARG A 211 2.25 13.38 7.16
C ARG A 211 3.73 13.70 7.17
N SER A 212 4.53 12.92 7.91
CA SER A 212 5.98 13.12 8.01
C SER A 212 6.77 12.30 6.99
N TYR A 213 6.09 11.53 6.13
CA TYR A 213 6.74 10.65 5.17
C TYR A 213 7.36 11.43 4.01
N ASP A 214 8.68 11.31 3.84
CA ASP A 214 9.42 11.90 2.71
C ASP A 214 9.34 10.99 1.47
N GLY A 215 8.13 10.88 0.91
CA GLY A 215 7.83 10.02 -0.23
C GLY A 215 6.37 10.10 -0.68
N GLY A 216 6.02 9.32 -1.69
CA GLY A 216 4.63 9.20 -2.15
C GLY A 216 3.89 8.15 -1.34
N VAL A 217 2.65 8.45 -0.95
CA VAL A 217 1.80 7.50 -0.21
C VAL A 217 0.50 7.30 -0.98
N VAL A 218 0.13 6.06 -1.21
CA VAL A 218 -1.21 5.69 -1.69
C VAL A 218 -1.90 4.92 -0.58
N ILE A 219 -3.02 5.44 -0.10
CA ILE A 219 -3.78 4.85 0.99
C ILE A 219 -5.19 4.48 0.53
N ILE A 220 -5.57 3.20 0.71
CA ILE A 220 -6.96 2.76 0.67
C ILE A 220 -7.48 2.82 2.10
N SER A 221 -8.49 3.65 2.34
CA SER A 221 -9.17 3.69 3.64
C SER A 221 -10.65 3.96 3.47
N HIS A 222 -11.44 3.44 4.42
CA HIS A 222 -12.84 3.79 4.59
C HIS A 222 -13.04 4.88 5.67
N ASP A 223 -11.99 5.23 6.41
CA ASP A 223 -12.01 6.28 7.41
C ASP A 223 -11.89 7.65 6.74
N ARG A 224 -13.02 8.35 6.70
CA ARG A 224 -13.15 9.66 6.08
C ARG A 224 -12.32 10.72 6.80
N TYR A 225 -12.19 10.62 8.12
CA TYR A 225 -11.43 11.59 8.92
C TYR A 225 -9.94 11.46 8.64
N LEU A 226 -9.43 10.22 8.56
CA LEU A 226 -8.03 9.99 8.20
C LEU A 226 -7.73 10.57 6.83
N LEU A 227 -8.57 10.25 5.82
CA LEU A 227 -8.38 10.77 4.46
C LEU A 227 -8.38 12.30 4.46
N ASP A 228 -9.35 12.93 5.11
CA ASP A 228 -9.45 14.40 5.20
C ASP A 228 -8.20 15.06 5.78
N LEU A 229 -7.53 14.38 6.71
CA LEU A 229 -6.35 14.90 7.39
C LEU A 229 -5.04 14.67 6.61
N VAL A 230 -4.93 13.61 5.82
CA VAL A 230 -3.62 13.18 5.28
C VAL A 230 -3.49 13.31 3.77
N VAL A 231 -4.59 13.27 3.00
CA VAL A 231 -4.50 13.20 1.54
C VAL A 231 -4.42 14.58 0.89
N ASP A 232 -3.62 14.66 -0.17
CA ASP A 232 -3.55 15.82 -1.08
C ASP A 232 -4.55 15.70 -2.24
N GLU A 233 -4.88 14.47 -2.60
CA GLU A 233 -5.79 14.14 -3.71
C GLU A 233 -6.48 12.80 -3.50
N ILE A 234 -7.66 12.66 -4.10
CA ILE A 234 -8.48 11.45 -4.07
C ILE A 234 -8.50 10.83 -5.47
N ALA A 235 -8.02 9.59 -5.56
CA ALA A 235 -8.18 8.75 -6.74
C ALA A 235 -9.43 7.87 -6.57
N GLU A 236 -10.50 8.14 -7.31
CA GLU A 236 -11.70 7.32 -7.30
C GLU A 236 -11.62 6.24 -8.37
N LEU A 237 -11.67 4.97 -7.95
CA LEU A 237 -11.82 3.82 -8.84
C LEU A 237 -13.29 3.36 -8.86
N ALA A 238 -14.00 3.65 -9.94
CA ALA A 238 -15.40 3.27 -10.11
C ALA A 238 -15.69 2.86 -11.57
N LEU A 239 -16.49 1.79 -11.74
CA LEU A 239 -16.90 1.28 -13.07
C LEU A 239 -15.72 1.05 -14.03
N GLY A 240 -14.59 0.59 -13.48
CA GLY A 240 -13.38 0.29 -14.24
C GLY A 240 -12.58 1.52 -14.70
N ARG A 241 -12.93 2.72 -14.25
CA ARG A 241 -12.22 3.98 -14.55
C ARG A 241 -11.65 4.60 -13.27
N LEU A 242 -10.52 5.28 -13.42
CA LEU A 242 -9.92 6.08 -12.36
C LEU A 242 -10.16 7.57 -12.64
N THR A 243 -10.67 8.29 -11.66
CA THR A 243 -10.84 9.75 -11.72
C THR A 243 -10.07 10.38 -10.57
N ILE A 244 -9.26 11.41 -10.86
CA ILE A 244 -8.47 12.12 -9.85
C ILE A 244 -9.20 13.41 -9.47
N PHE A 245 -9.41 13.60 -8.17
CA PHE A 245 -9.94 14.80 -7.56
C PHE A 245 -8.85 15.42 -6.70
N LYS A 246 -8.61 16.73 -6.87
CA LYS A 246 -7.64 17.44 -6.03
C LYS A 246 -8.33 17.90 -4.76
N GLY A 247 -7.63 17.82 -3.63
CA GLY A 247 -8.17 18.21 -2.33
C GLY A 247 -8.44 17.02 -1.42
N ASP A 248 -9.02 17.34 -0.28
CA ASP A 248 -9.33 16.39 0.79
C ASP A 248 -10.58 15.54 0.48
N TYR A 249 -10.97 14.69 1.43
CA TYR A 249 -12.14 13.84 1.28
C TYR A 249 -13.45 14.64 1.25
N SER A 250 -13.54 15.70 2.05
CA SER A 250 -14.74 16.54 2.16
C SER A 250 -15.04 17.29 0.85
N GLU A 251 -14.02 17.86 0.22
CA GLU A 251 -14.08 18.51 -1.09
C GLU A 251 -14.52 17.52 -2.18
N TYR A 252 -13.89 16.34 -2.22
CA TYR A 252 -14.30 15.25 -3.10
C TYR A 252 -15.77 14.85 -2.91
N ALA A 253 -16.21 14.67 -1.65
CA ALA A 253 -17.57 14.26 -1.34
C ALA A 253 -18.60 15.31 -1.80
N PHE A 254 -18.27 16.59 -1.63
CA PHE A 254 -19.10 17.70 -2.11
C PHE A 254 -19.17 17.72 -3.64
N GLU A 255 -18.03 17.65 -4.33
CA GLU A 255 -17.98 17.66 -5.79
C GLU A 255 -18.77 16.49 -6.39
N LYS A 256 -18.63 15.30 -5.79
CA LYS A 256 -19.36 14.09 -6.19
C LYS A 256 -20.87 14.24 -6.01
N GLN A 257 -21.33 14.77 -4.88
CA GLN A 257 -22.76 15.03 -4.67
C GLN A 257 -23.30 16.05 -5.68
N ALA A 258 -22.57 17.14 -5.93
CA ALA A 258 -22.95 18.15 -6.92
C ALA A 258 -22.99 17.56 -8.34
N GLY A 259 -22.06 16.65 -8.68
CA GLY A 259 -22.05 15.91 -9.93
C GLY A 259 -23.28 15.00 -10.09
N LEU A 260 -23.61 14.22 -9.06
CA LEU A 260 -24.78 13.33 -9.05
C LEU A 260 -26.08 14.11 -9.22
N LEU A 261 -26.23 15.25 -8.53
CA LEU A 261 -27.41 16.11 -8.66
C LEU A 261 -27.55 16.67 -10.08
N ARG A 262 -26.46 17.14 -10.68
CA ARG A 262 -26.44 17.61 -12.08
C ARG A 262 -26.84 16.50 -13.05
N GLN A 263 -26.31 15.30 -12.87
CA GLN A 263 -26.64 14.14 -13.71
C GLN A 263 -28.11 13.75 -13.59
N GLN A 264 -28.67 13.74 -12.37
CA GLN A 264 -30.09 13.46 -12.16
C GLN A 264 -30.99 14.51 -12.82
N GLN A 265 -30.62 15.79 -12.75
CA GLN A 265 -31.37 16.88 -13.41
C GLN A 265 -31.34 16.72 -14.93
N MET A 266 -30.16 16.45 -15.51
CA MET A 266 -30.02 16.19 -16.95
C MET A 266 -30.83 14.97 -17.39
N PHE A 267 -30.78 13.87 -16.64
CA PHE A 267 -31.55 12.66 -16.93
C PHE A 267 -33.07 12.92 -16.91
N LYS A 268 -33.56 13.68 -15.92
CA LYS A 268 -34.97 14.09 -15.84
C LYS A 268 -35.38 14.96 -17.03
N ALA A 269 -34.51 15.89 -17.45
CA ALA A 269 -34.76 16.74 -18.61
C ALA A 269 -34.79 15.93 -19.92
N GLN A 270 -33.84 15.01 -20.11
CA GLN A 270 -33.79 14.10 -21.27
C GLN A 270 -35.04 13.21 -21.34
N ASN A 271 -35.47 12.60 -20.23
CA ASN A 271 -36.67 11.75 -20.23
C ASN A 271 -37.95 12.53 -20.57
N LYS A 272 -38.07 13.78 -20.10
CA LYS A 272 -39.19 14.65 -20.49
C LYS A 272 -39.20 14.90 -22.00
N GLU A 273 -38.03 15.16 -22.58
CA GLU A 273 -37.90 15.41 -24.02
C GLU A 273 -38.18 14.15 -24.84
N ILE A 274 -37.65 12.98 -24.43
CA ILE A 274 -37.96 11.68 -25.05
C ILE A 274 -39.47 11.44 -25.06
N THR A 275 -40.13 11.64 -23.91
CA THR A 275 -41.59 11.46 -23.79
C THR A 275 -42.34 12.41 -24.74
N ARG A 276 -41.90 13.67 -24.86
CA ARG A 276 -42.50 14.65 -25.76
C ARG A 276 -42.34 14.25 -27.23
N LEU A 277 -41.15 13.82 -27.64
CA LEU A 277 -40.84 13.37 -28.99
C LEU A 277 -41.65 12.11 -29.35
N GLU A 278 -41.76 11.15 -28.44
CA GLU A 278 -42.59 9.96 -28.63
C GLU A 278 -44.07 10.31 -28.85
N GLN A 279 -44.61 11.25 -28.07
CA GLN A 279 -45.98 11.71 -28.25
C GLN A 279 -46.19 12.45 -29.58
N ALA A 280 -45.21 13.23 -30.02
CA ALA A 280 -45.26 13.90 -31.32
C ALA A 280 -45.18 12.89 -32.47
N ALA A 281 -44.28 11.91 -32.39
CA ALA A 281 -44.15 10.83 -33.36
C ALA A 281 -45.43 9.98 -33.46
N LYS A 282 -46.04 9.62 -32.33
CA LYS A 282 -47.34 8.92 -32.30
C LYS A 282 -48.44 9.73 -32.98
N ARG A 283 -48.52 11.04 -32.74
CA ARG A 283 -49.50 11.92 -33.40
C ARG A 283 -49.28 11.99 -34.90
N LEU A 284 -48.03 12.14 -35.35
CA LEU A 284 -47.68 12.15 -36.78
C LEU A 284 -48.02 10.83 -37.48
N LEU A 285 -47.78 9.68 -36.83
CA LEU A 285 -48.17 8.36 -37.36
C LEU A 285 -49.68 8.19 -37.49
N ILE A 286 -50.46 8.69 -36.53
CA ILE A 286 -51.93 8.69 -36.61
C ILE A 286 -52.39 9.57 -37.77
N TRP A 287 -51.81 10.77 -37.91
CA TRP A 287 -52.15 11.69 -38.99
C TRP A 287 -51.80 11.12 -40.37
N GLY A 288 -50.63 10.49 -40.54
CA GLY A 288 -50.27 9.82 -41.79
C GLY A 288 -51.26 8.73 -42.18
N ARG A 289 -51.70 7.89 -41.23
CA ARG A 289 -52.71 6.84 -41.50
C ARG A 289 -54.10 7.38 -41.84
N THR A 290 -54.46 8.57 -41.37
CA THR A 290 -55.75 9.18 -41.70
C THR A 290 -55.79 9.89 -43.05
N TYR A 291 -54.64 10.19 -43.67
CA TYR A 291 -54.56 10.86 -44.97
C TYR A 291 -54.15 9.94 -46.14
N ASP A 292 -53.76 8.69 -45.87
CA ASP A 292 -53.47 7.64 -46.87
C ASP A 292 -54.67 6.73 -47.21
N ASN A 293 -55.88 7.06 -46.75
CA ASN A 293 -57.17 6.44 -47.12
C ASN A 293 -58.06 7.47 -47.81
#